data_AF-A0A2E3YEQ7-F1
#
_entry.id   AF-A0A2E3YEQ7-F1
#
_cell.length_a   1.000
_cell.length_b   1.000
_cell.length_c   1.000
_cell.angle_alpha   90.00
_cell.angle_beta   90.00
_cell.angle_gamma   90.00
#
_symmetry.space_group_name_H-M   'P 1'
#
loop_
_entity.id
_entity.type
_entity.pdbx_description
1 polymer ?
#
loop_
_entity_poly.entity_id
_entity_poly.type
_entity_poly.pdbx_seq_one_letter_code
_entity_poly.pdbx_strand_id
1 'polypeptide(L)'
;MPDSLDLSFLYHFASPTHTLAEVRINGLPEGTSPGTVYHWLLYHYGADRLERLRFKSMGSEGGTEQRCFEQGELEFDASTARLKLEASDAAAAGGASHELSFDVADASTMADQLVSQIQLYVANVVSGLPPRMHPANLALRLGLELAALTSLGVWGLDQADGAARYGLLVGVPAAAAGAWGTFTVPNDPSRGGKGAVTVPGWARLGVELGVFGFATWAMVDTGRGDLAVGYAATVGLHHVLSFRRIRWLLRR
;
A
#
# COMPACT_ATOMS: atom_id res chain seq x y z
N MET A 1 -17.12 6.70 -8.29
CA MET A 1 -15.88 7.49 -8.41
C MET A 1 -14.78 6.74 -7.67
N PRO A 2 -13.52 6.73 -8.13
CA PRO A 2 -12.45 6.35 -7.23
C PRO A 2 -12.56 7.28 -6.01
N ASP A 3 -12.56 6.71 -4.80
CA ASP A 3 -12.48 7.51 -3.57
C ASP A 3 -11.36 8.54 -3.78
N SER A 4 -11.66 9.84 -3.62
CA SER A 4 -10.64 10.88 -3.70
C SER A 4 -9.50 10.46 -2.78
N LEU A 5 -8.31 10.23 -3.32
CA LEU A 5 -7.19 9.83 -2.50
C LEU A 5 -6.90 10.98 -1.54
N ASP A 6 -6.66 10.63 -0.29
CA ASP A 6 -6.22 11.59 0.71
C ASP A 6 -4.79 12.01 0.37
N LEU A 7 -4.64 13.23 -0.14
CA LEU A 7 -3.38 13.81 -0.59
C LEU A 7 -3.09 15.07 0.22
N SER A 8 -1.83 15.25 0.58
CA SER A 8 -1.32 16.52 1.09
C SER A 8 -0.31 17.09 0.11
N PHE A 9 -0.48 18.37 -0.24
CA PHE A 9 0.49 19.13 -1.01
C PHE A 9 1.45 19.79 -0.03
N LEU A 10 2.69 19.32 0.01
CA LEU A 10 3.70 19.82 0.94
C LEU A 10 4.36 21.08 0.41
N TYR A 11 4.61 21.10 -0.90
CA TYR A 11 5.11 22.26 -1.61
C TYR A 11 4.32 22.44 -2.90
N HIS A 12 4.07 23.69 -3.26
CA HIS A 12 3.47 24.08 -4.52
C HIS A 12 4.20 25.32 -5.03
N PHE A 13 4.75 25.21 -6.24
CA PHE A 13 5.44 26.27 -6.93
C PHE A 13 4.78 26.49 -8.27
N ALA A 14 4.49 27.75 -8.60
CA ALA A 14 3.74 28.10 -9.78
C ALA A 14 4.52 29.10 -10.65
N SER A 15 4.33 28.96 -11.95
CA SER A 15 4.71 29.92 -12.97
C SER A 15 3.60 29.96 -14.04
N PRO A 16 3.59 30.93 -14.96
CA PRO A 16 2.58 30.98 -16.02
C PRO A 16 2.58 29.75 -16.95
N THR A 17 3.66 28.99 -17.00
CA THR A 17 3.85 27.88 -17.96
C THR A 17 3.96 26.51 -17.29
N HIS A 18 4.31 26.47 -16.01
CA HIS A 18 4.54 25.24 -15.27
C HIS A 18 4.04 25.34 -13.82
N THR A 19 3.61 24.20 -13.27
CA THR A 19 3.43 24.01 -11.83
C THR A 19 4.30 22.85 -11.36
N LEU A 20 5.01 23.02 -10.26
CA LEU A 20 5.77 21.97 -9.59
C LEU A 20 5.17 21.76 -8.19
N ALA A 21 4.89 20.50 -7.84
CA ALA A 21 4.35 20.18 -6.53
C ALA A 21 4.97 18.94 -5.92
N GLU A 22 5.19 18.96 -4.61
CA GLU A 22 5.43 17.76 -3.83
C GLU A 22 4.11 17.26 -3.23
N VAL A 23 3.71 16.06 -3.63
CA VAL A 23 2.48 15.43 -3.20
C VAL A 23 2.81 14.25 -2.29
N ARG A 24 2.25 14.27 -1.08
CA ARG A 24 2.25 13.15 -0.13
C ARG A 24 0.96 12.38 -0.24
N ILE A 25 1.06 11.07 -0.47
CA ILE A 25 -0.09 10.17 -0.42
C ILE A 25 -0.32 9.74 1.03
N ASN A 26 -1.45 10.13 1.61
CA ASN A 26 -1.71 9.93 3.03
C ASN A 26 -2.22 8.52 3.34
N GLY A 27 -1.78 8.04 4.51
CA GLY A 27 -2.18 6.80 5.17
C GLY A 27 -1.62 5.51 4.57
N LEU A 28 -0.66 5.57 3.65
CA LEU A 28 -0.04 4.37 3.08
C LEU A 28 0.53 3.50 4.22
N PRO A 29 0.64 2.18 4.04
CA PRO A 29 1.10 1.29 5.10
C PRO A 29 2.45 1.71 5.69
N GLU A 30 2.63 1.50 6.99
CA GLU A 30 3.91 1.77 7.65
C GLU A 30 5.05 0.96 7.01
N GLY A 31 6.22 1.61 6.84
CA GLY A 31 7.37 1.02 6.14
C GLY A 31 7.32 1.10 4.61
N THR A 32 6.28 1.72 4.02
CA THR A 32 6.25 2.01 2.58
C THR A 32 7.45 2.90 2.20
N SER A 33 8.15 2.56 1.13
CA SER A 33 9.33 3.30 0.70
C SER A 33 8.97 4.78 0.42
N PRO A 34 9.84 5.74 0.81
CA PRO A 34 9.55 7.16 0.62
C PRO A 34 9.20 7.54 -0.83
N GLY A 35 9.84 6.93 -1.83
CA GLY A 35 9.53 7.17 -3.25
C GLY A 35 8.16 6.66 -3.71
N THR A 36 7.44 5.91 -2.88
CA THR A 36 6.04 5.55 -3.12
C THR A 36 5.09 6.52 -2.41
N VAL A 37 5.53 7.13 -1.30
CA VAL A 37 4.74 8.05 -0.48
C VAL A 37 4.78 9.48 -1.02
N TYR A 38 5.97 9.95 -1.41
CA TYR A 38 6.22 11.32 -1.86
C TYR A 38 6.49 11.34 -3.36
N HIS A 39 5.79 12.23 -4.06
CA HIS A 39 5.88 12.39 -5.51
C HIS A 39 6.12 13.85 -5.85
N TRP A 40 7.24 14.11 -6.53
CA TRP A 40 7.52 15.40 -7.15
C TRP A 40 6.97 15.40 -8.57
N LEU A 41 6.03 16.29 -8.84
CA LEU A 41 5.28 16.33 -10.10
C LEU A 41 5.43 17.70 -10.75
N LEU A 42 5.95 17.72 -11.98
CA LEU A 42 6.08 18.89 -12.83
C LEU A 42 4.98 18.83 -13.90
N TYR A 43 4.11 19.83 -13.92
CA TYR A 43 3.05 19.97 -14.90
C TYR A 43 3.39 21.07 -15.92
N HIS A 44 3.20 20.77 -17.19
CA HIS A 44 3.40 21.69 -18.31
C HIS A 44 2.04 22.12 -18.87
N TYR A 45 1.62 23.37 -18.64
CA TYR A 45 0.30 23.85 -19.08
C TYR A 45 0.15 23.81 -20.61
N GLY A 46 1.18 24.24 -21.35
CA GLY A 46 1.13 24.31 -22.81
C GLY A 46 1.06 22.95 -23.51
N ALA A 47 1.55 21.89 -22.87
CA ALA A 47 1.56 20.53 -23.42
C ALA A 47 0.52 19.60 -22.76
N ASP A 48 -0.24 20.11 -21.78
CA ASP A 48 -1.14 19.34 -20.91
C ASP A 48 -0.49 18.03 -20.40
N ARG A 49 0.74 18.15 -19.89
CA ARG A 49 1.58 17.00 -19.56
C ARG A 49 2.05 17.06 -18.12
N LEU A 50 1.81 15.98 -17.37
CA LEU A 50 2.33 15.77 -16.02
C LEU A 50 3.53 14.83 -16.07
N GLU A 51 4.67 15.28 -15.53
CA GLU A 51 5.91 14.54 -15.44
C GLU A 51 6.30 14.29 -13.98
N ARG A 52 6.80 13.09 -13.68
CA ARG A 52 7.31 12.73 -12.36
C ARG A 52 8.83 12.94 -12.28
N LEU A 53 9.28 13.77 -11.35
CA LEU A 53 10.71 13.89 -11.01
C LEU A 53 11.12 12.76 -10.05
N ARG A 54 12.21 12.05 -10.37
CA ARG A 54 12.69 10.88 -9.62
C ARG A 54 13.69 11.31 -8.56
N PHE A 55 13.21 11.42 -7.33
CA PHE A 55 13.98 11.89 -6.19
C PHE A 55 15.19 11.00 -5.87
N LYS A 56 16.34 11.62 -5.62
CA LYS A 56 17.60 10.99 -5.18
C LYS A 56 17.97 11.37 -3.74
N SER A 57 18.03 12.67 -3.45
CA SER A 57 18.52 13.20 -2.17
C SER A 57 17.98 14.58 -1.88
N MET A 58 18.06 15.00 -0.62
CA MET A 58 17.66 16.33 -0.16
C MET A 58 18.74 16.92 0.76
N GLY A 59 18.82 18.25 0.78
CA GLY A 59 19.67 19.02 1.67
C GLY A 59 18.96 20.29 2.13
N SER A 60 19.43 20.86 3.24
CA SER A 60 18.98 22.15 3.75
C SER A 60 20.19 22.88 4.33
N GLU A 61 20.49 24.05 3.80
CA GLU A 61 21.64 24.87 4.21
C GLU A 61 21.25 26.35 4.17
N GLY A 62 21.49 27.08 5.26
CA GLY A 62 21.29 28.53 5.30
C GLY A 62 19.85 29.01 5.10
N GLY A 63 18.83 28.15 5.27
CA GLY A 63 17.43 28.47 4.99
C GLY A 63 16.98 28.18 3.55
N THR A 64 17.90 27.68 2.71
CA THR A 64 17.64 27.20 1.36
C THR A 64 17.50 25.68 1.38
N GLU A 65 16.45 25.18 0.75
CA GLU A 65 16.17 23.76 0.57
C GLU A 65 16.64 23.30 -0.81
N GLN A 66 17.26 22.12 -0.87
CA GLN A 66 17.69 21.49 -2.12
C GLN A 66 17.07 20.09 -2.27
N ARG A 67 16.64 19.74 -3.49
CA ARG A 67 16.18 18.40 -3.88
C ARG A 67 16.89 17.99 -5.17
N CYS A 68 17.57 16.86 -5.13
CA CYS A 68 18.22 16.29 -6.31
C CYS A 68 17.34 15.19 -6.89
N PHE A 69 17.20 15.20 -8.21
CA PHE A 69 16.45 14.22 -8.99
C PHE A 69 17.36 13.52 -10.00
N GLU A 70 16.86 12.46 -10.64
CA GLU A 70 17.51 11.94 -11.85
C GLU A 70 17.51 12.94 -13.00
N GLN A 71 16.50 13.79 -13.08
CA GLN A 71 16.33 14.75 -14.17
C GLN A 71 17.01 16.10 -13.92
N GLY A 72 17.52 16.37 -12.72
CA GLY A 72 18.06 17.68 -12.38
C GLY A 72 17.96 18.04 -10.90
N GLU A 73 18.04 19.31 -10.58
CA GLU A 73 18.09 19.81 -9.20
C GLU A 73 17.11 20.97 -8.99
N LEU A 74 16.43 20.95 -7.84
CA LEU A 74 15.57 22.03 -7.37
C LEU A 74 16.19 22.67 -6.14
N GLU A 75 16.29 23.99 -6.17
CA GLU A 75 16.67 24.83 -5.04
C GLU A 75 15.52 25.80 -4.75
N PHE A 76 15.11 25.92 -3.50
CA PHE A 76 14.00 26.80 -3.14
C PHE A 76 14.11 27.34 -1.71
N ASP A 77 13.42 28.46 -1.48
CA ASP A 77 13.26 29.09 -0.18
C ASP A 77 11.78 29.36 0.11
N ALA A 78 11.49 30.24 1.07
CA ALA A 78 10.13 30.60 1.46
C ALA A 78 9.35 31.38 0.38
N SER A 79 10.02 31.87 -0.68
CA SER A 79 9.47 32.80 -1.67
C SER A 79 9.59 32.30 -3.10
N THR A 80 10.71 31.67 -3.47
CA THR A 80 11.00 31.30 -4.85
C THR A 80 11.58 29.89 -4.95
N ALA A 81 11.48 29.31 -6.14
CA ALA A 81 12.12 28.04 -6.47
C ALA A 81 12.75 28.09 -7.86
N ARG A 82 13.89 27.43 -8.01
CA ARG A 82 14.63 27.27 -9.27
C ARG A 82 14.88 25.80 -9.53
N LEU A 83 14.31 25.28 -10.61
CA LEU A 83 14.49 23.91 -11.08
C LEU A 83 15.42 23.94 -12.30
N LYS A 84 16.59 23.33 -12.17
CA LYS A 84 17.51 23.11 -13.28
C LYS A 84 17.36 21.69 -13.79
N LEU A 85 16.87 21.54 -15.01
CA LEU A 85 16.71 20.25 -15.68
C LEU A 85 17.92 19.96 -16.58
N GLU A 86 18.37 18.72 -16.55
CA GLU A 86 19.34 18.17 -17.49
C GLU A 86 18.64 17.83 -18.80
N ALA A 87 19.37 17.89 -19.92
CA ALA A 87 18.80 17.51 -21.21
C ALA A 87 18.47 16.02 -21.20
N SER A 88 17.25 15.67 -21.63
CA SER A 88 16.86 14.26 -21.83
C SER A 88 17.75 13.60 -22.88
N ASP A 89 18.22 12.38 -22.60
CA ASP A 89 19.00 11.53 -23.53
C ASP A 89 18.33 11.34 -24.91
N ALA A 90 17.01 11.57 -25.03
CA ALA A 90 16.29 11.51 -26.30
C ALA A 90 16.59 12.69 -27.26
N ALA A 91 17.23 13.76 -26.78
CA ALA A 91 17.66 14.92 -27.54
C ALA A 91 19.19 15.07 -27.53
N ALA A 92 19.91 13.95 -27.60
CA ALA A 92 21.37 13.88 -27.68
C ALA A 92 21.91 14.38 -29.05
N ALA A 93 21.77 15.69 -29.28
CA ALA A 93 22.56 16.49 -30.21
C ALA A 93 22.35 17.99 -29.88
N GLY A 94 22.79 18.41 -28.68
CA GLY A 94 22.89 19.85 -28.33
C GLY A 94 21.89 20.40 -27.31
N GLY A 95 21.28 19.58 -26.46
CA GLY A 95 20.34 20.05 -25.43
C GLY A 95 21.04 20.88 -24.35
N ALA A 96 20.72 22.18 -24.27
CA ALA A 96 21.12 23.02 -23.15
C ALA A 96 20.37 22.59 -21.88
N SER A 97 21.01 22.75 -20.71
CA SER A 97 20.28 22.65 -19.44
C SER A 97 19.23 23.75 -19.40
N HIS A 98 17.99 23.38 -19.04
CA HIS A 98 16.86 24.30 -18.97
C HIS A 98 16.58 24.66 -17.51
N GLU A 99 16.62 25.94 -17.18
CA GLU A 99 16.28 26.44 -15.85
C GLU A 99 14.85 26.99 -15.88
N LEU A 100 14.05 26.60 -14.89
CA LEU A 100 12.69 27.06 -14.66
C LEU A 100 12.65 27.76 -13.31
N SER A 101 12.08 28.96 -13.27
CA SER A 101 11.86 29.72 -12.04
C SER A 101 10.38 29.75 -11.70
N PHE A 102 10.08 29.67 -10.41
CA PHE A 102 8.73 29.61 -9.87
C PHE A 102 8.62 30.49 -8.63
N ASP A 103 7.40 30.95 -8.37
CA ASP A 103 7.02 31.55 -7.11
C ASP A 103 6.38 30.48 -6.21
N VAL A 104 6.57 30.58 -4.90
CA VAL A 104 5.84 29.76 -3.93
C VAL A 104 4.36 30.13 -3.99
N ALA A 105 3.50 29.13 -4.14
CA ALA A 105 2.07 29.30 -4.24
C ALA A 105 1.35 28.44 -3.19
N ASP A 106 0.19 28.89 -2.72
CA ASP A 106 -0.65 28.07 -1.87
C ASP A 106 -1.28 26.95 -2.72
N ALA A 107 -1.21 25.71 -2.24
CA ALA A 107 -1.83 24.56 -2.89
C ALA A 107 -3.35 24.71 -3.04
N SER A 108 -4.01 25.51 -2.20
CA SER A 108 -5.44 25.82 -2.31
C SER A 108 -5.80 26.60 -3.58
N THR A 109 -4.82 27.26 -4.19
CA THR A 109 -5.01 28.06 -5.42
C THR A 109 -4.80 27.26 -6.70
N MET A 110 -4.45 25.97 -6.58
CA MET A 110 -4.18 25.10 -7.72
C MET A 110 -5.48 24.80 -8.49
N ALA A 111 -5.41 24.84 -9.83
CA ALA A 111 -6.60 24.63 -10.67
C ALA A 111 -7.19 23.22 -10.50
N ASP A 112 -8.53 23.12 -10.42
CA ASP A 112 -9.26 21.85 -10.23
C ASP A 112 -8.91 20.78 -11.27
N GLN A 113 -8.65 21.19 -12.51
CA GLN A 113 -8.21 20.31 -13.58
C GLN A 113 -6.86 19.65 -13.25
N LEU A 114 -5.89 20.43 -12.77
CA LEU A 114 -4.58 19.92 -12.37
C LEU A 114 -4.70 19.00 -11.15
N VAL A 115 -5.49 19.39 -10.14
CA VAL A 115 -5.80 18.53 -8.98
C VAL A 115 -6.35 17.18 -9.45
N SER A 116 -7.28 17.19 -10.41
CA SER A 116 -7.89 15.98 -10.96
C SER A 116 -6.88 15.10 -11.71
N GLN A 117 -5.98 15.69 -12.48
CA GLN A 117 -4.91 14.95 -13.16
C GLN A 117 -3.90 14.34 -12.18
N ILE A 118 -3.53 15.07 -11.12
CA ILE A 118 -2.68 14.55 -10.05
C ILE A 118 -3.39 13.39 -9.34
N GLN A 119 -4.67 13.53 -9.01
CA GLN A 119 -5.48 12.45 -8.43
C GLN A 119 -5.50 11.20 -9.32
N LEU A 120 -5.66 11.36 -10.64
CA LEU A 120 -5.62 10.25 -11.60
C LEU A 120 -4.24 9.61 -11.71
N TYR A 121 -3.17 10.40 -11.78
CA TYR A 121 -1.80 9.91 -11.76
C TYR A 121 -1.53 9.09 -10.50
N VAL A 122 -1.87 9.63 -9.33
CA VAL A 122 -1.67 8.94 -8.06
C VAL A 122 -2.55 7.70 -7.97
N ALA A 123 -3.80 7.75 -8.43
CA ALA A 123 -4.67 6.58 -8.48
C ALA A 123 -4.05 5.43 -9.29
N ASN A 124 -3.38 5.74 -10.41
CA ASN A 124 -2.66 4.74 -11.19
C ASN A 124 -1.45 4.18 -10.42
N VAL A 125 -0.66 5.02 -9.75
CA VAL A 125 0.45 4.57 -8.90
C VAL A 125 -0.05 3.66 -7.77
N VAL A 126 -1.12 4.06 -7.08
CA VAL A 126 -1.70 3.33 -5.95
C VAL A 126 -2.45 2.08 -6.39
N SER A 127 -2.94 1.99 -7.64
CA SER A 127 -3.66 0.81 -8.13
C SER A 127 -2.80 -0.47 -8.12
N GLY A 128 -1.47 -0.33 -8.17
CA GLY A 128 -0.53 -1.44 -8.00
C GLY A 128 -0.31 -1.84 -6.53
N LEU A 129 -0.65 -0.97 -5.58
CA LEU A 129 -0.52 -1.21 -4.16
C LEU A 129 -1.74 -1.95 -3.60
N PRO A 130 -1.54 -2.80 -2.59
CA PRO A 130 -2.63 -3.49 -1.92
C PRO A 130 -3.58 -2.49 -1.23
N PRO A 131 -4.90 -2.62 -1.45
CA PRO A 131 -5.87 -1.70 -0.89
C PRO A 131 -5.94 -1.83 0.62
N ARG A 132 -6.10 -0.70 1.31
CA ARG A 132 -6.24 -0.66 2.76
C ARG A 132 -7.54 -1.29 3.21
N MET A 133 -7.46 -1.99 4.33
CA MET A 133 -8.62 -2.47 5.05
C MET A 133 -8.95 -1.47 6.17
N HIS A 134 -10.23 -1.21 6.38
CA HIS A 134 -10.68 -0.39 7.49
C HIS A 134 -10.21 -1.01 8.84
N PRO A 135 -9.76 -0.22 9.83
CA PRO A 135 -9.24 -0.75 11.10
C PRO A 135 -10.19 -1.73 11.79
N ALA A 136 -11.50 -1.47 11.74
CA ALA A 136 -12.51 -2.39 12.27
C ALA A 136 -12.51 -3.77 11.56
N ASN A 137 -12.30 -3.80 10.24
CA ASN A 137 -12.21 -5.04 9.49
C ASN A 137 -10.89 -5.79 9.76
N LEU A 138 -9.83 -5.06 10.13
CA LEU A 138 -8.59 -5.67 10.62
C LEU A 138 -8.78 -6.28 12.01
N ALA A 139 -9.47 -5.60 12.92
CA ALA A 139 -9.81 -6.15 14.24
C ALA A 139 -10.71 -7.39 14.12
N LEU A 140 -11.70 -7.34 13.20
CA LEU A 140 -12.53 -8.50 12.86
C LEU A 140 -11.68 -9.68 12.38
N ARG A 141 -10.74 -9.42 11.47
CA ARG A 141 -9.79 -10.43 10.97
C ARG A 141 -9.00 -11.05 12.12
N LEU A 142 -8.44 -10.24 13.01
CA LEU A 142 -7.68 -10.73 14.16
C LEU A 142 -8.55 -11.64 15.05
N GLY A 143 -9.79 -11.24 15.32
CA GLY A 143 -10.74 -12.07 16.07
C GLY A 143 -11.01 -13.41 15.38
N LEU A 144 -11.21 -13.39 14.06
CA LEU A 144 -11.39 -14.60 13.25
C LEU A 144 -10.15 -15.51 13.24
N GLU A 145 -8.95 -14.94 13.20
CA GLU A 145 -7.68 -15.68 13.27
C GLU A 145 -7.51 -16.37 14.62
N LEU A 146 -7.79 -15.66 15.73
CA LEU A 146 -7.72 -16.25 17.07
C LEU A 146 -8.76 -17.37 17.24
N ALA A 147 -10.01 -17.14 16.82
CA ALA A 147 -11.05 -18.16 16.88
C ALA A 147 -10.72 -19.38 16.01
N ALA A 148 -10.08 -19.19 14.85
CA ALA A 148 -9.59 -20.30 14.02
C ALA A 148 -8.59 -21.16 14.79
N LEU A 149 -7.54 -20.53 15.33
CA LEU A 149 -6.48 -21.23 16.05
C LEU A 149 -7.01 -21.96 17.29
N THR A 150 -7.96 -21.37 18.02
CA THR A 150 -8.64 -22.04 19.14
C THR A 150 -9.40 -23.26 18.67
N SER A 151 -10.19 -23.14 17.60
CA SER A 151 -10.95 -24.27 17.06
C SER A 151 -10.05 -25.41 16.62
N LEU A 152 -8.94 -25.10 15.94
CA LEU A 152 -7.97 -26.10 15.50
C LEU A 152 -7.26 -26.78 16.67
N GLY A 153 -6.99 -26.05 17.75
CA GLY A 153 -6.38 -26.61 18.96
C GLY A 153 -7.34 -27.53 19.72
N VAL A 154 -8.61 -27.12 19.84
CA VAL A 154 -9.66 -27.96 20.46
C VAL A 154 -9.86 -29.23 19.64
N TRP A 155 -9.96 -29.13 18.31
CA TRP A 155 -10.03 -30.30 17.45
C TRP A 155 -8.79 -31.19 17.59
N GLY A 156 -7.59 -30.61 17.62
CA GLY A 156 -6.35 -31.36 17.81
C GLY A 156 -6.29 -32.17 19.12
N LEU A 157 -6.92 -31.68 20.20
CA LEU A 157 -7.02 -32.43 21.46
C LEU A 157 -7.80 -33.73 21.33
N ASP A 158 -8.81 -33.77 20.47
CA ASP A 158 -9.72 -34.91 20.32
C ASP A 158 -9.12 -36.01 19.41
N GLN A 159 -7.99 -35.74 18.76
CA GLN A 159 -7.37 -36.67 17.80
C GLN A 159 -6.46 -37.73 18.43
N ALA A 160 -6.10 -37.60 19.70
CA ALA A 160 -5.19 -38.54 20.36
C ALA A 160 -5.42 -38.60 21.87
N ASP A 161 -4.99 -39.71 22.48
CA ASP A 161 -4.99 -39.91 23.92
C ASP A 161 -3.64 -39.58 24.57
N GLY A 162 -3.65 -39.47 25.91
CA GLY A 162 -2.44 -39.30 26.72
C GLY A 162 -1.68 -38.02 26.42
N ALA A 163 -0.34 -38.09 26.42
CA ALA A 163 0.50 -36.91 26.22
C ALA A 163 0.44 -36.36 24.78
N ALA A 164 0.18 -37.22 23.78
CA ALA A 164 0.17 -36.85 22.37
C ALA A 164 -0.87 -35.78 22.03
N ARG A 165 -2.01 -35.79 22.74
CA ARG A 165 -3.09 -34.80 22.57
C ARG A 165 -2.64 -33.36 22.79
N TYR A 166 -1.76 -33.13 23.76
CA TYR A 166 -1.22 -31.79 24.04
C TYR A 166 -0.23 -31.36 22.96
N GLY A 167 0.47 -32.33 22.36
CA GLY A 167 1.26 -32.09 21.16
C GLY A 167 0.40 -31.60 20.00
N LEU A 168 -0.78 -32.19 19.78
CA LEU A 168 -1.70 -31.79 18.71
C LEU A 168 -2.44 -30.47 19.02
N LEU A 169 -2.79 -30.20 20.28
CA LEU A 169 -3.35 -28.93 20.73
C LEU A 169 -2.52 -27.74 20.28
N VAL A 170 -1.19 -27.85 20.36
CA VAL A 170 -0.27 -26.77 19.97
C VAL A 170 0.18 -26.95 18.52
N GLY A 171 0.47 -28.17 18.10
CA GLY A 171 1.04 -28.49 16.79
C GLY A 171 0.12 -28.15 15.63
N VAL A 172 -1.18 -28.42 15.73
CA VAL A 172 -2.13 -28.14 14.64
C VAL A 172 -2.29 -26.62 14.44
N PRO A 173 -2.57 -25.80 15.48
CA PRO A 173 -2.58 -24.34 15.32
C PRO A 173 -1.22 -23.77 14.89
N ALA A 174 -0.11 -24.29 15.42
CA ALA A 174 1.22 -23.82 15.05
C ALA A 174 1.53 -24.10 13.57
N ALA A 175 1.15 -25.26 13.05
CA ALA A 175 1.28 -25.58 11.63
C ALA A 175 0.42 -24.64 10.76
N ALA A 176 -0.82 -24.37 11.16
CA ALA A 176 -1.69 -23.42 10.46
C ALA A 176 -1.13 -21.98 10.48
N ALA A 177 -0.69 -21.50 11.65
CA ALA A 177 -0.04 -20.21 11.79
C ALA A 177 1.27 -20.12 11.00
N GLY A 178 2.04 -21.21 10.96
CA GLY A 178 3.26 -21.36 10.19
C GLY A 178 3.01 -21.30 8.69
N ALA A 179 2.01 -22.01 8.17
CA ALA A 179 1.60 -21.92 6.77
C ALA A 179 1.13 -20.50 6.42
N TRP A 180 0.34 -19.89 7.30
CA TRP A 180 -0.12 -18.52 7.15
C TRP A 180 1.04 -17.50 7.22
N GLY A 181 2.07 -17.76 8.03
CA GLY A 181 3.26 -16.92 8.18
C GLY A 181 4.26 -17.02 7.04
N THR A 182 4.48 -18.25 6.56
CA THR A 182 5.53 -18.57 5.58
C THR A 182 5.19 -18.09 4.18
N PHE A 183 3.93 -18.25 3.75
CA PHE A 183 3.50 -17.92 2.40
C PHE A 183 3.02 -16.48 2.28
N THR A 184 3.79 -15.64 1.58
CA THR A 184 3.47 -14.22 1.37
C THR A 184 3.38 -13.85 -0.10
N VAL A 185 2.58 -12.84 -0.39
CA VAL A 185 2.50 -12.24 -1.72
C VAL A 185 3.52 -11.10 -1.81
N PRO A 186 4.18 -10.88 -2.96
CA PRO A 186 5.09 -9.75 -3.13
C PRO A 186 4.43 -8.43 -2.73
N ASN A 187 5.12 -7.64 -1.90
CA ASN A 187 4.67 -6.33 -1.43
C ASN A 187 3.36 -6.34 -0.62
N ASP A 188 3.02 -7.44 0.10
CA ASP A 188 1.90 -7.45 1.05
C ASP A 188 2.23 -6.64 2.33
N PRO A 189 1.64 -5.46 2.55
CA PRO A 189 1.91 -4.59 3.68
C PRO A 189 1.27 -5.09 4.97
N SER A 190 0.32 -6.04 4.90
CA SER A 190 -0.27 -6.61 6.12
C SER A 190 0.77 -7.37 6.95
N ARG A 191 1.96 -7.65 6.40
CA ARG A 191 3.04 -8.40 7.05
C ARG A 191 4.44 -7.79 6.94
N GLY A 192 4.55 -6.52 6.54
CA GLY A 192 5.84 -5.80 6.51
C GLY A 192 6.91 -6.41 5.61
N GLY A 193 6.53 -7.20 4.59
CA GLY A 193 7.44 -7.70 3.54
C GLY A 193 8.40 -8.84 3.94
N LYS A 194 8.25 -9.48 5.11
CA LYS A 194 9.21 -10.47 5.65
C LYS A 194 8.78 -11.94 5.54
N GLY A 195 8.02 -12.32 4.52
CA GLY A 195 7.70 -13.74 4.31
C GLY A 195 8.87 -14.52 3.71
N ALA A 196 9.00 -15.79 4.09
CA ALA A 196 10.09 -16.65 3.62
C ALA A 196 9.86 -17.21 2.21
N VAL A 197 8.59 -17.40 1.81
CA VAL A 197 8.24 -17.97 0.50
C VAL A 197 7.20 -17.11 -0.21
N THR A 198 7.60 -16.59 -1.37
CA THR A 198 6.75 -15.78 -2.23
C THR A 198 5.80 -16.66 -3.04
N VAL A 199 4.48 -16.45 -2.91
CA VAL A 199 3.44 -17.20 -3.64
C VAL A 199 2.51 -16.27 -4.41
N PRO A 200 1.87 -16.74 -5.51
CA PRO A 200 0.81 -16.00 -6.19
C PRO A 200 -0.36 -15.68 -5.26
N GLY A 201 -1.09 -14.59 -5.53
CA GLY A 201 -2.13 -14.14 -4.61
C GLY A 201 -3.34 -15.07 -4.52
N TRP A 202 -3.62 -15.87 -5.55
CA TRP A 202 -4.62 -16.94 -5.48
C TRP A 202 -4.22 -18.06 -4.53
N ALA A 203 -2.93 -18.43 -4.49
CA ALA A 203 -2.42 -19.46 -3.58
C ALA A 203 -2.48 -18.96 -2.14
N ARG A 204 -2.15 -17.67 -1.93
CA ARG A 204 -2.34 -17.00 -0.64
C ARG A 204 -3.80 -17.03 -0.21
N LEU A 205 -4.74 -16.67 -1.09
CA LEU A 205 -6.16 -16.73 -0.80
C LEU A 205 -6.61 -18.16 -0.47
N GLY A 206 -6.07 -19.16 -1.16
CA GLY A 206 -6.30 -20.58 -0.87
C GLY A 206 -5.86 -20.99 0.54
N VAL A 207 -4.72 -20.49 1.03
CA VAL A 207 -4.28 -20.71 2.43
C VAL A 207 -5.23 -20.04 3.42
N GLU A 208 -5.63 -18.79 3.17
CA GLU A 208 -6.56 -18.05 4.05
C GLU A 208 -7.92 -18.78 4.15
N LEU A 209 -8.48 -19.17 3.00
CA LEU A 209 -9.73 -19.94 2.92
C LEU A 209 -9.58 -21.36 3.48
N GLY A 210 -8.43 -22.00 3.26
CA GLY A 210 -8.14 -23.34 3.76
C GLY A 210 -8.12 -23.40 5.28
N VAL A 211 -7.45 -22.44 5.92
CA VAL A 211 -7.38 -22.39 7.40
C VAL A 211 -8.72 -21.99 8.01
N PHE A 212 -9.42 -20.98 7.47
CA PHE A 212 -10.76 -20.61 7.98
C PHE A 212 -11.80 -21.69 7.70
N GLY A 213 -11.73 -22.34 6.55
CA GLY A 213 -12.58 -23.47 6.19
C GLY A 213 -12.32 -24.68 7.09
N PHE A 214 -11.06 -25.01 7.35
CA PHE A 214 -10.69 -26.09 8.27
C PHE A 214 -11.12 -25.81 9.70
N ALA A 215 -10.99 -24.57 10.18
CA ALA A 215 -11.52 -24.17 11.48
C ALA A 215 -13.05 -24.32 11.54
N THR A 216 -13.77 -23.88 10.49
CA THR A 216 -15.23 -24.05 10.42
C THR A 216 -15.63 -25.53 10.48
N TRP A 217 -14.94 -26.37 9.70
CA TRP A 217 -15.18 -27.81 9.69
C TRP A 217 -14.86 -28.44 11.06
N ALA A 218 -13.75 -28.06 11.70
CA ALA A 218 -13.37 -28.52 13.03
C ALA A 218 -14.41 -28.18 14.11
N MET A 219 -15.07 -27.02 14.02
CA MET A 219 -16.20 -26.69 14.90
C MET A 219 -17.37 -27.67 14.71
N VAL A 220 -17.71 -28.01 13.46
CA VAL A 220 -18.77 -28.99 13.16
C VAL A 220 -18.40 -30.37 13.68
N ASP A 221 -17.17 -30.82 13.42
CA ASP A 221 -16.66 -32.14 13.80
C ASP A 221 -16.65 -32.32 15.33
N THR A 222 -16.30 -31.27 16.07
CA THR A 222 -16.35 -31.26 17.55
C THR A 222 -17.76 -30.98 18.12
N GLY A 223 -18.81 -31.02 17.30
CA GLY A 223 -20.21 -30.89 17.72
C GLY A 223 -20.70 -29.46 17.96
N ARG A 224 -19.93 -28.43 17.60
CA ARG A 224 -20.22 -27.00 17.79
C ARG A 224 -20.76 -26.35 16.50
N GLY A 225 -21.75 -26.98 15.89
CA GLY A 225 -22.31 -26.56 14.60
C GLY A 225 -22.92 -25.15 14.63
N ASP A 226 -23.47 -24.72 15.76
CA ASP A 226 -23.97 -23.36 16.00
C ASP A 226 -22.87 -22.29 15.88
N LEU A 227 -21.72 -22.52 16.52
CA LEU A 227 -20.56 -21.65 16.40
C LEU A 227 -19.97 -21.67 14.98
N ALA A 228 -19.98 -22.84 14.33
CA ALA A 228 -19.50 -22.98 12.95
C ALA A 228 -20.26 -22.08 11.97
N VAL A 229 -21.59 -22.02 12.08
CA VAL A 229 -22.42 -21.16 11.23
C VAL A 229 -22.12 -19.68 11.45
N GLY A 230 -22.06 -19.24 12.71
CA GLY A 230 -21.74 -17.85 13.05
C GLY A 230 -20.33 -17.45 12.58
N TYR A 231 -19.36 -18.33 12.78
CA TYR A 231 -17.99 -18.15 12.33
C TYR A 231 -17.92 -18.04 10.79
N ALA A 232 -18.51 -18.99 10.05
CA ALA A 232 -18.53 -18.98 8.59
C ALA A 232 -19.21 -17.72 8.01
N ALA A 233 -20.33 -17.29 8.60
CA ALA A 233 -21.01 -16.06 8.20
C ALA A 233 -20.12 -14.83 8.41
N THR A 234 -19.39 -14.78 9.54
CA THR A 234 -18.48 -13.68 9.87
C THR A 234 -17.26 -13.68 8.94
N VAL A 235 -16.71 -14.85 8.60
CA VAL A 235 -15.67 -15.00 7.58
C VAL A 235 -16.17 -14.48 6.23
N GLY A 236 -17.41 -14.82 5.84
CA GLY A 236 -18.03 -14.32 4.61
C GLY A 236 -18.14 -12.79 4.59
N LEU A 237 -18.67 -12.20 5.68
CA LEU A 237 -18.74 -10.75 5.85
C LEU A 237 -17.36 -10.08 5.73
N HIS A 238 -16.36 -10.64 6.42
CA HIS A 238 -14.98 -10.16 6.32
C HIS A 238 -14.47 -10.17 4.87
N HIS A 239 -14.73 -11.23 4.11
CA HIS A 239 -14.31 -11.31 2.70
C HIS A 239 -15.04 -10.30 1.81
N VAL A 240 -16.34 -10.08 2.04
CA VAL A 240 -17.13 -9.04 1.34
C VAL A 240 -16.54 -7.65 1.61
N LEU A 241 -16.28 -7.32 2.88
CA LEU A 241 -15.62 -6.06 3.26
C LEU A 241 -14.19 -5.94 2.73
N SER A 242 -13.56 -7.06 2.39
CA SER A 242 -12.21 -7.16 1.86
C SER A 242 -12.16 -7.38 0.34
N PHE A 243 -13.28 -7.21 -0.38
CA PHE A 243 -13.36 -7.54 -1.81
C PHE A 243 -12.31 -6.82 -2.67
N ARG A 244 -11.98 -5.56 -2.33
CA ARG A 244 -10.90 -4.81 -3.01
C ARG A 244 -9.56 -5.54 -2.87
N ARG A 245 -9.23 -6.05 -1.68
CA ARG A 245 -7.99 -6.80 -1.40
C ARG A 245 -7.99 -8.13 -2.14
N ILE A 246 -9.11 -8.85 -2.13
CA ILE A 246 -9.24 -10.14 -2.85
C ILE A 246 -9.00 -9.93 -4.35
N ARG A 247 -9.63 -8.91 -4.94
CA ARG A 247 -9.43 -8.59 -6.36
C ARG A 247 -7.99 -8.19 -6.68
N TRP A 248 -7.30 -7.51 -5.77
CA TRP A 248 -5.87 -7.21 -5.90
C TRP A 248 -5.02 -8.49 -5.82
N LEU A 249 -5.28 -9.37 -4.84
CA LEU A 249 -4.59 -10.66 -4.69
C LEU A 249 -4.72 -11.51 -5.96
N LEU A 250 -5.92 -11.60 -6.54
CA LEU A 250 -6.15 -12.42 -7.74
C LEU A 250 -5.45 -11.90 -9.00
N ARG A 251 -4.96 -10.65 -8.99
CA ARG A 251 -4.24 -10.04 -10.11
C ARG A 251 -2.71 -10.12 -9.94
N ARG A 252 -2.23 -10.75 -8.87
CA ARG A 252 -0.81 -10.84 -8.48
C ARG A 252 -0.32 -12.28 -8.50
#